data_AF-A0A381TZ10-F1
#
_entry.id   AF-A0A381TZ10-F1
#
_cell.length_a   1.000
_cell.length_b   1.000
_cell.length_c   1.000
_cell.angle_alpha   90.00
_cell.angle_beta   90.00
_cell.angle_gamma   90.00
#
_symmetry.space_group_name_H-M   'P 1'
#
loop_
_entity.id
_entity.type
_entity.pdbx_description
1 polymer ?
#
loop_
_entity_poly.entity_id
_entity_poly.type
_entity_poly.pdbx_seq_one_letter_code
_entity_poly.pdbx_strand_id
1 'polypeptide(L)'
;AKKDIADLIRKYQLMPLLARHGPRGFSFVAKEETVYEVQDSSDLLNWETIKTYNGTGSSVRFDDFRKHNPPQIFYRVRLIE
;
A
#
# COMPACT_ATOMS: atom_id res chain seq x y z
N ALA A 1 -6.33 -17.90 -25.62
CA ALA A 1 -6.47 -16.46 -25.30
C ALA A 1 -5.11 -15.93 -24.86
N LYS A 2 -4.60 -14.85 -25.48
CA LYS A 2 -3.37 -14.20 -25.00
C LYS A 2 -3.71 -13.58 -23.65
N LYS A 3 -3.14 -14.09 -22.56
CA LYS A 3 -3.25 -13.44 -21.25
C LYS A 3 -2.65 -12.05 -21.38
N ASP A 4 -3.38 -11.04 -20.95
CA ASP A 4 -2.87 -9.68 -20.91
C ASP A 4 -1.63 -9.66 -19.99
N ILE A 5 -0.58 -8.95 -20.41
CA ILE A 5 0.60 -8.73 -19.57
C ILE A 5 0.19 -8.09 -18.25
N ALA A 6 -0.84 -7.23 -18.27
CA ALA A 6 -1.43 -6.65 -17.06
C ALA A 6 -1.98 -7.73 -16.11
N ASP A 7 -2.60 -8.78 -16.62
CA ASP A 7 -3.13 -9.88 -15.80
C ASP A 7 -2.01 -10.72 -15.19
N LEU A 8 -0.92 -10.96 -15.92
CA LEU A 8 0.27 -11.62 -15.38
C LEU A 8 0.94 -10.76 -14.30
N ILE A 9 1.09 -9.46 -14.54
CA ILE A 9 1.66 -8.54 -13.54
C ILE A 9 0.79 -8.54 -12.29
N ARG A 10 -0.54 -8.45 -12.41
CA ARG A 10 -1.46 -8.53 -11.25
C ARG A 10 -1.39 -9.86 -10.52
N LYS A 11 -1.22 -10.97 -11.23
CA LYS A 11 -1.13 -12.32 -10.65
C LYS A 11 0.16 -12.53 -9.86
N TYR A 12 1.27 -11.95 -10.30
CA TYR A 12 2.60 -12.16 -9.71
C TYR A 12 3.15 -10.94 -8.95
N GLN A 13 2.43 -9.80 -8.91
CA GLN A 13 2.78 -8.67 -8.06
C GLN A 13 2.50 -9.01 -6.60
N LEU A 14 3.56 -9.39 -5.89
CA LEU A 14 3.57 -9.53 -4.44
C LEU A 14 3.44 -8.17 -3.74
N MET A 15 3.78 -7.08 -4.42
CA MET A 15 3.71 -5.70 -3.89
C MET A 15 2.87 -4.83 -4.83
N PRO A 16 1.84 -4.14 -4.30
CA PRO A 16 1.00 -3.32 -5.13
C PRO A 16 1.73 -2.03 -5.55
N LEU A 17 1.51 -1.60 -6.79
CA LEU A 17 2.08 -0.34 -7.28
C LEU A 17 1.40 0.84 -6.57
N LEU A 18 2.20 1.69 -5.93
CA LEU A 18 1.71 2.87 -5.22
C LEU A 18 1.68 4.09 -6.16
N ALA A 19 0.51 4.71 -6.29
CA ALA A 19 0.35 6.00 -6.94
C ALA A 19 0.29 7.10 -5.87
N ARG A 20 1.28 8.00 -5.85
CA ARG A 20 1.35 9.09 -4.86
C ARG A 20 0.23 10.11 -5.06
N HIS A 21 -0.38 10.54 -3.95
CA HIS A 21 -1.37 11.62 -3.90
C HIS A 21 -1.02 12.60 -2.78
N GLY A 22 -0.75 13.86 -3.12
CA GLY A 22 -0.37 14.87 -2.14
C GLY A 22 0.94 14.54 -1.39
N PRO A 23 1.23 15.25 -0.28
CA PRO A 23 2.51 15.13 0.44
C PRO A 23 2.65 13.83 1.24
N ARG A 24 1.55 13.32 1.82
CA ARG A 24 1.52 12.15 2.70
C ARG A 24 0.34 11.24 2.38
N GLY A 25 0.21 10.87 1.12
CA GLY A 25 -0.89 10.03 0.66
C GLY A 25 -0.51 9.26 -0.59
N PHE A 26 -1.19 8.13 -0.80
CA PHE A 26 -1.05 7.31 -1.98
C PHE A 26 -2.27 6.39 -2.13
N SER A 27 -2.40 5.80 -3.31
CA SER A 27 -3.41 4.80 -3.61
C SER A 27 -2.78 3.56 -4.21
N PHE A 28 -3.44 2.43 -4.06
CA PHE A 28 -3.04 1.17 -4.66
C PHE A 28 -4.25 0.31 -5.00
N VAL A 29 -4.11 -0.67 -5.89
CA VAL A 29 -5.17 -1.63 -6.18
C VAL A 29 -5.03 -2.80 -5.21
N ALA A 30 -6.07 -3.02 -4.40
CA ALA A 30 -6.10 -4.11 -3.43
C ALA A 30 -6.81 -5.33 -4.06
N LYS A 31 -6.16 -6.48 -4.04
CA LYS A 31 -6.74 -7.74 -4.51
C LYS A 31 -7.83 -8.19 -3.53
N GLU A 32 -8.90 -8.76 -4.06
CA GLU A 32 -9.99 -9.32 -3.26
C GLU A 32 -9.47 -10.39 -2.27
N GLU A 33 -10.11 -10.46 -1.10
CA GLU A 33 -9.81 -11.43 -0.03
C GLU A 33 -8.35 -11.39 0.49
N THR A 34 -7.62 -10.30 0.22
CA THR A 34 -6.25 -10.09 0.74
C THR A 34 -6.26 -8.96 1.77
N VAL A 35 -5.53 -9.13 2.87
CA VAL A 35 -5.40 -8.09 3.90
C VAL A 35 -4.10 -7.31 3.68
N TYR A 36 -4.21 -5.99 3.73
CA TYR A 36 -3.09 -5.07 3.53
C TYR A 36 -2.89 -4.22 4.78
N GLU A 37 -1.64 -4.09 5.20
CA GLU A 37 -1.23 -3.11 6.20
C GLU A 37 -0.47 -1.97 5.52
N VAL A 38 -0.93 -0.75 5.74
CA VAL A 38 -0.09 0.43 5.55
C VAL A 38 0.73 0.60 6.81
N GLN A 39 2.05 0.66 6.61
CA GLN A 39 3.01 0.86 7.68
C GLN A 39 3.83 2.11 7.42
N ASP A 40 4.29 2.75 8.50
CA ASP A 40 5.27 3.82 8.43
C ASP A 40 6.54 3.50 9.21
N SER A 41 7.57 4.30 8.92
CA SER A 41 8.86 4.26 9.60
C SER A 41 9.55 5.60 9.49
N SER A 42 10.32 5.99 10.51
CA SER A 42 11.22 7.14 10.47
C SER A 42 12.67 6.77 10.14
N ASP A 43 13.02 5.47 10.19
CA ASP A 43 14.41 4.98 10.10
C ASP A 43 14.62 3.83 9.11
N LEU A 44 13.56 3.39 8.42
CA LEU A 44 13.51 2.20 7.53
C LEU A 44 13.75 0.85 8.22
N LEU A 45 13.98 0.83 9.54
CA LEU A 45 14.27 -0.36 10.33
C LEU A 45 13.05 -0.79 11.14
N ASN A 46 12.46 0.14 11.88
CA ASN A 46 11.31 -0.07 12.73
C ASN A 46 10.04 0.36 11.99
N TRP A 47 9.11 -0.57 11.80
CA TRP A 47 7.89 -0.36 11.04
C TRP A 47 6.67 -0.60 11.91
N GLU A 48 5.75 0.36 11.94
CA GLU A 48 4.50 0.27 12.69
C GLU A 48 3.30 0.21 11.75
N THR A 49 2.30 -0.60 12.09
CA THR A 49 1.03 -0.63 11.35
C THR A 49 0.17 0.55 11.75
N ILE A 50 -0.17 1.38 10.77
CA ILE A 50 -0.95 2.61 10.98
C ILE A 50 -2.36 2.50 10.40
N LYS A 51 -2.57 1.57 9.47
CA LYS A 51 -3.89 1.28 8.90
C LYS A 51 -3.93 -0.13 8.30
N THR A 52 -5.06 -0.80 8.45
CA THR A 52 -5.35 -2.08 7.80
C THR A 52 -6.51 -1.92 6.82
N TYR A 53 -6.42 -2.59 5.67
CA TYR A 53 -7.44 -2.61 4.63
C TYR A 53 -7.75 -4.06 4.22
N ASN A 54 -9.03 -4.37 4.12
CA ASN A 54 -9.49 -5.59 3.46
C ASN A 54 -9.60 -5.28 1.96
N GLY A 55 -8.94 -6.08 1.14
CA GLY A 55 -8.97 -5.90 -0.30
C GLY A 55 -10.29 -6.36 -0.90
N THR A 56 -10.84 -5.51 -1.77
CA THR A 56 -12.15 -5.67 -2.40
C THR A 56 -12.05 -5.77 -3.92
N GLY A 57 -10.84 -5.96 -4.47
CA GLY A 57 -10.59 -5.90 -5.91
C GLY A 57 -10.55 -4.48 -6.49
N SER A 58 -10.70 -3.44 -5.65
CA SER A 58 -10.76 -2.03 -6.07
C SER A 58 -9.60 -1.20 -5.53
N SER A 59 -9.51 0.04 -5.98
CA SER A 59 -8.49 0.98 -5.49
C SER A 59 -8.78 1.36 -4.03
N VAL A 60 -7.72 1.30 -3.22
CA VAL A 60 -7.66 1.81 -1.86
C VAL A 60 -6.90 3.13 -1.86
N ARG A 61 -7.40 4.11 -1.11
CA ARG A 61 -6.73 5.39 -0.87
C ARG A 61 -6.31 5.48 0.60
N PHE A 62 -5.08 5.92 0.80
CA PHE A 62 -4.50 6.23 2.09
C PHE A 62 -4.05 7.70 2.10
N ASP A 63 -4.46 8.43 3.14
CA ASP A 63 -4.02 9.78 3.43
C ASP A 63 -3.63 9.84 4.92
N ASP A 64 -2.42 10.31 5.21
CA ASP A 64 -1.91 10.46 6.57
C ASP A 64 -2.24 11.85 7.13
N PHE A 65 -3.34 11.91 7.86
CA PHE A 65 -3.79 13.12 8.55
C PHE A 65 -3.20 13.28 9.95
N ARG A 66 -2.33 12.36 10.41
CA ARG A 66 -1.73 12.47 11.74
C ARG A 66 -0.84 13.71 11.82
N LYS A 67 -0.88 14.37 12.97
CA LYS A 67 -0.07 15.54 13.26
C LYS A 67 1.26 15.11 13.90
N HIS A 68 2.09 14.44 13.10
CA HIS A 68 3.49 14.18 13.42
C HIS A 68 4.38 14.99 12.47
N ASN A 69 5.56 15.38 12.96
CA ASN A 69 6.53 16.18 12.20
C ASN A 69 7.94 15.57 12.26
N PRO A 70 8.10 14.29 11.86
CA PRO A 70 9.42 13.69 11.78
C PRO A 70 10.24 14.38 10.66
N PRO A 71 11.57 14.41 10.74
CA PRO A 71 12.42 14.93 9.65
C PRO A 71 12.15 14.21 8.32
N GLN A 72 11.83 12.92 8.39
CA GLN A 72 11.43 12.10 7.25
C GLN A 72 10.47 11.01 7.71
N ILE A 73 9.54 10.63 6.83
CA ILE A 73 8.64 9.50 7.02
C ILE A 73 8.63 8.66 5.76
N PHE A 74 8.70 7.35 5.94
CA PHE A 74 8.59 6.35 4.89
C PHE A 74 7.29 5.60 5.05
N TYR A 75 6.71 5.19 3.93
CA TYR A 75 5.51 4.37 3.92
C TYR A 75 5.77 3.10 3.10
N ARG A 76 5.14 1.99 3.52
CA ARG A 76 5.05 0.77 2.72
C ARG A 76 3.68 0.14 2.85
N VAL A 77 3.35 -0.72 1.89
CA VAL A 77 2.20 -1.62 1.96
C VAL A 77 2.71 -3.04 2.13
N ARG A 78 2.25 -3.72 3.19
CA ARG A 78 2.55 -5.11 3.48
C ARG A 78 1.29 -5.95 3.24
N LEU A 79 1.44 -7.09 2.56
CA LEU A 79 0.40 -8.12 2.52
C LEU A 79 0.51 -8.98 3.77
N ILE A 80 -0.65 -9.33 4.33
CA ILE A 80 -0.77 -10.31 5.41
C ILE A 80 -1.29 -11.60 4.79
N GLU A 81 -0.51 -12.66 4.94
CA GLU A 81 -0.85 -14.02 4.52
C GLU A 81 -1.80 -14.69 5.52
#